data_AF-A0A9K3GW04-F1
#
_entry.id   AF-A0A9K3GW04-F1
#
_cell.length_a   1.000
_cell.length_b   1.000
_cell.length_c   1.000
_cell.angle_alpha   90.00
_cell.angle_beta   90.00
_cell.angle_gamma   90.00
#
_symmetry.space_group_name_H-M   'P 1'
#
loop_
_entity.id
_entity.type
_entity.pdbx_description
1 polymer ?
#
loop_
_entity_poly.entity_id
_entity_poly.type
_entity_poly.pdbx_seq_one_letter_code
_entity_poly.pdbx_strand_id
1 'polypeptide(L)'
;MQLFITSLERGMENVGPFWDDIIGWMAARVRSKSAANYGSKLVLAAASYFIWQERNSRLFKNQTRPPDVLSDVILQTVRYKLMVVKFKNTVKVRELLSAWGIHGTFLTDE
;
A
#
# COMPACT_ATOMS: atom_id res chain seq x y z
N MET A 1 4.46 4.42 -13.64
CA MET A 1 3.44 5.24 -12.93
C MET A 1 2.01 4.84 -13.29
N GLN A 2 1.68 4.53 -14.55
CA GLN A 2 0.33 4.08 -14.92
C GLN A 2 -0.10 2.74 -14.27
N LEU A 3 0.85 1.85 -13.98
CA LEU A 3 0.61 0.57 -13.29
C LEU A 3 0.44 0.70 -11.76
N PHE A 4 0.74 1.87 -11.18
CA PHE A 4 0.63 2.11 -9.74
C PHE A 4 -0.84 2.33 -9.32
N ILE A 5 -1.68 2.80 -10.26
CA ILE A 5 -3.08 3.15 -10.02
C ILE A 5 -3.98 1.90 -10.02
N THR A 6 -3.71 0.94 -10.92
CA THR A 6 -4.50 -0.30 -11.03
C THR A 6 -4.37 -1.22 -9.82
N SER A 7 -3.25 -1.20 -9.10
CA SER A 7 -3.10 -2.01 -7.86
C SER A 7 -3.75 -1.34 -6.62
N LEU A 8 -4.03 -0.04 -6.70
CA LEU A 8 -4.70 0.75 -5.65
C LEU A 8 -6.24 0.65 -5.69
N GLU A 9 -6.79 -0.09 -6.67
CA GLU A 9 -8.20 -0.06 -7.09
C GLU A 9 -9.24 -0.54 -6.08
N ARG A 10 -8.88 -1.16 -4.94
CA ARG A 10 -9.91 -1.56 -3.96
C ARG A 10 -10.09 -0.62 -2.77
N GLY A 11 -9.37 0.51 -2.71
CA GLY A 11 -9.53 1.50 -1.65
C GLY A 11 -9.55 2.97 -2.11
N MET A 12 -9.06 3.25 -3.32
CA MET A 12 -8.90 4.60 -3.88
C MET A 12 -9.53 4.73 -5.27
N GLU A 13 -10.67 4.06 -5.48
CA GLU A 13 -11.39 3.94 -6.75
C GLU A 13 -11.80 5.26 -7.44
N ASN A 14 -11.59 6.43 -6.79
CA ASN A 14 -11.97 7.75 -7.31
C ASN A 14 -10.93 8.86 -7.00
N VAL A 15 -9.66 8.52 -6.86
CA VAL A 15 -8.60 9.51 -6.59
C VAL A 15 -7.85 9.84 -7.87
N GLY A 16 -7.62 11.13 -8.13
CA GLY A 16 -6.82 11.59 -9.26
C GLY A 16 -5.37 11.06 -9.19
N PRO A 17 -4.67 10.96 -10.33
CA PRO A 17 -3.32 10.39 -10.40
C PRO A 17 -2.25 11.31 -9.79
N PHE A 18 -2.58 12.56 -9.46
CA PHE A 18 -1.64 13.55 -8.97
C PHE A 18 -1.38 13.40 -7.48
N TRP A 19 -0.17 13.73 -7.06
CA TRP A 19 0.24 13.61 -5.66
C TRP A 19 -0.64 14.42 -4.72
N ASP A 20 -1.04 15.64 -5.12
CA ASP A 20 -1.90 16.50 -4.32
C ASP A 20 -3.31 15.89 -4.11
N ASP A 21 -3.85 15.21 -5.12
CA ASP A 21 -5.13 14.50 -5.01
C ASP A 21 -5.03 13.31 -4.04
N ILE A 22 -3.93 12.56 -4.11
CA ILE A 22 -3.64 11.41 -3.23
C ILE A 22 -3.52 11.88 -1.78
N ILE A 23 -2.72 12.93 -1.54
CA ILE A 23 -2.51 13.49 -0.21
C ILE A 23 -3.79 14.12 0.32
N GLY A 24 -4.54 14.87 -0.51
CA GLY A 24 -5.83 15.46 -0.13
C GLY A 24 -6.87 14.41 0.27
N TRP A 25 -6.99 13.34 -0.53
CA TRP A 25 -7.90 12.24 -0.25
C TRP A 25 -7.53 11.51 1.06
N MET A 26 -6.24 11.31 1.32
CA MET A 26 -5.74 10.70 2.54
C MET A 26 -5.90 11.59 3.77
N ALA A 27 -5.62 12.89 3.65
CA ALA A 27 -5.77 13.86 4.73
C ALA A 27 -7.22 13.87 5.23
N ALA A 28 -8.20 13.86 4.31
CA ALA A 28 -9.62 13.77 4.63
C ALA A 28 -10.01 12.48 5.38
N ARG A 29 -9.21 11.41 5.27
CA ARG A 29 -9.50 10.08 5.84
C ARG A 29 -8.54 9.67 6.94
N VAL A 30 -7.63 10.54 7.36
CA VAL A 30 -6.52 10.20 8.28
C VAL A 30 -7.02 9.65 9.62
N ARG A 31 -8.21 10.03 10.08
CA ARG A 31 -8.80 9.55 11.35
C ARG A 31 -9.56 8.22 11.24
N SER A 32 -9.84 7.75 10.02
CA SER A 32 -10.60 6.51 9.82
C SER A 32 -9.79 5.30 10.32
N LYS A 33 -10.44 4.44 11.11
CA LYS A 33 -9.91 3.16 11.60
C LYS A 33 -10.27 1.97 10.69
N SER A 34 -10.82 2.23 9.51
CA SER A 34 -11.15 1.16 8.55
C SER A 34 -9.88 0.47 8.08
N ALA A 35 -9.98 -0.85 7.84
CA ALA A 35 -8.88 -1.65 7.34
C ALA A 35 -8.39 -1.15 5.96
N ALA A 36 -9.32 -0.71 5.09
CA ALA A 36 -8.98 -0.11 3.80
C ALA A 36 -8.11 1.15 3.98
N ASN A 37 -8.49 2.07 4.88
CA ASN A 37 -7.69 3.25 5.16
C ASN A 37 -6.33 2.93 5.79
N TYR A 38 -6.25 1.87 6.60
CA TYR A 38 -4.98 1.36 7.09
C TYR A 38 -4.10 0.87 5.94
N GLY A 39 -4.66 0.10 5.00
CA GLY A 39 -3.99 -0.31 3.76
C GLY A 39 -3.49 0.88 2.94
N SER A 40 -4.33 1.88 2.69
CA SER A 40 -3.94 3.10 1.96
C SER A 40 -2.78 3.85 2.62
N LYS A 41 -2.80 4.00 3.95
CA LYS A 41 -1.70 4.61 4.70
C LYS A 41 -0.40 3.82 4.57
N LEU A 42 -0.48 2.49 4.63
CA LEU A 42 0.68 1.63 4.44
C LEU A 42 1.28 1.78 3.04
N VAL A 43 0.43 1.81 2.00
CA VAL A 43 0.88 2.04 0.62
C VAL A 43 1.59 3.38 0.49
N LEU A 44 1.00 4.47 1.00
CA LEU A 44 1.63 5.79 0.93
C LEU A 44 2.97 5.84 1.69
N ALA A 45 3.03 5.25 2.88
CA ALA A 45 4.25 5.22 3.69
C ALA A 45 5.36 4.43 2.97
N ALA A 46 5.03 3.24 2.46
CA ALA A 46 5.99 2.41 1.73
C ALA A 46 6.45 3.10 0.44
N ALA A 47 5.54 3.66 -0.34
CA ALA A 47 5.86 4.35 -1.59
C ALA A 47 6.79 5.55 -1.33
N SER A 48 6.45 6.41 -0.36
CA SER A 48 7.27 7.55 0.04
C SER A 48 8.68 7.11 0.44
N TYR A 49 8.79 6.06 1.25
CA TYR A 49 10.08 5.54 1.71
C TYR A 49 10.93 5.01 0.56
N PHE A 50 10.37 4.12 -0.27
CA PHE A 50 11.12 3.47 -1.35
C PHE A 50 11.49 4.44 -2.48
N ILE A 51 10.64 5.43 -2.78
CA ILE A 51 10.98 6.50 -3.74
C ILE A 51 12.15 7.33 -3.21
N TRP A 52 12.11 7.70 -1.93
CA TRP A 52 13.22 8.42 -1.29
C TRP A 52 14.51 7.58 -1.29
N GLN A 53 14.41 6.29 -0.95
CA GLN A 53 15.54 5.36 -0.94
C GLN A 53 16.17 5.20 -2.34
N GLU A 54 15.34 5.08 -3.38
CA GLU A 54 15.79 5.01 -4.77
C GLU A 54 16.53 6.29 -5.17
N ARG A 55 15.98 7.47 -4.84
CA ARG A 55 16.62 8.76 -5.12
C ARG A 55 17.99 8.88 -4.45
N ASN A 56 18.10 8.45 -3.19
CA ASN A 56 19.39 8.45 -2.49
C ASN A 56 20.37 7.42 -3.06
N SER A 57 19.89 6.25 -3.45
CA SER A 57 20.75 5.21 -4.05
C SER A 57 21.34 5.67 -5.39
N ARG A 58 20.58 6.43 -6.17
CA ARG A 58 21.06 7.07 -7.40
C ARG A 58 22.16 8.10 -7.09
N LEU A 59 21.90 8.98 -6.13
CA LEU A 59 22.82 10.07 -5.78
C LEU A 59 24.14 9.58 -5.19
N PHE A 60 24.10 8.57 -4.32
CA PHE A 60 25.27 8.16 -3.54
C PHE A 60 25.92 6.86 -4.01
N LYS A 61 25.22 6.02 -4.79
CA LYS A 61 25.70 4.70 -5.21
C LYS A 61 25.66 4.50 -6.73
N ASN A 62 25.15 5.47 -7.49
CA ASN A 62 24.92 5.38 -8.94
C ASN A 62 24.15 4.11 -9.35
N GLN A 63 23.30 3.60 -8.45
CA GLN A 63 22.45 2.44 -8.69
C GLN A 63 21.06 2.91 -9.06
N THR A 64 20.51 2.35 -10.14
CA THR A 64 19.13 2.58 -10.55
C THR A 64 18.42 1.23 -10.60
N ARG A 65 17.24 1.18 -9.99
CA ARG A 65 16.35 0.03 -10.11
C ARG A 65 15.25 0.36 -11.14
N PRO A 66 14.82 -0.61 -11.97
CA PRO A 66 13.68 -0.41 -12.84
C PRO A 66 12.42 -0.06 -12.03
N PRO A 67 11.56 0.84 -12.53
CA PRO A 67 10.37 1.30 -11.82
C PRO A 67 9.39 0.17 -11.52
N ASP A 68 9.35 -0.87 -12.35
CA ASP A 68 8.48 -2.03 -12.16
C ASP A 68 8.92 -2.85 -10.93
N VAL A 69 10.23 -3.10 -10.79
CA VAL A 69 10.80 -3.81 -9.64
C VAL A 69 10.62 -2.99 -8.36
N LEU A 70 10.72 -1.66 -8.42
CA LEU A 70 10.44 -0.80 -7.26
C LEU A 70 8.97 -0.91 -6.81
N SER A 71 8.06 -0.97 -7.78
CA SER A 71 6.62 -1.10 -7.52
C SER A 71 6.30 -2.45 -6.87
N ASP A 72 6.88 -3.54 -7.37
CA ASP A 72 6.72 -4.87 -6.77
C ASP A 72 7.23 -4.91 -5.34
N VAL A 73 8.38 -4.28 -5.06
CA VAL A 73 8.96 -4.23 -3.72
C VAL A 73 8.06 -3.46 -2.75
N ILE A 74 7.45 -2.35 -3.18
CA ILE A 74 6.47 -1.60 -2.39
C ILE A 74 5.25 -2.49 -2.11
N LEU A 75 4.66 -3.12 -3.14
CA LEU A 75 3.47 -3.94 -2.99
C LEU A 75 3.71 -5.15 -2.08
N GLN A 76 4.83 -5.84 -2.23
CA GLN A 76 5.21 -6.97 -1.37
C GLN A 76 5.43 -6.52 0.08
N THR A 77 6.08 -5.38 0.30
CA THR A 77 6.28 -4.83 1.65
C THR A 77 4.93 -4.57 2.34
N VAL A 78 3.96 -4.00 1.61
CA VAL A 78 2.61 -3.76 2.15
C VAL A 78 1.90 -5.08 2.40
N ARG A 79 1.93 -6.02 1.45
CA ARG A 79 1.31 -7.34 1.59
C ARG A 79 1.84 -8.09 2.82
N TYR A 80 3.15 -8.16 3.00
CA TYR A 80 3.74 -8.78 4.18
C TYR A 80 3.34 -8.08 5.48
N LYS A 81 3.28 -6.75 5.48
CA LYS A 81 2.81 -6.01 6.66
C LYS A 81 1.35 -6.35 6.99
N LEU A 82 0.49 -6.48 5.99
CA LEU A 82 -0.91 -6.88 6.16
C LEU A 82 -1.03 -8.33 6.69
N MET A 83 -0.14 -9.24 6.30
CA MET A 83 -0.15 -10.63 6.82
C MET A 83 0.21 -10.72 8.31
N VAL A 84 1.11 -9.86 8.81
CA VAL A 84 1.59 -9.91 10.20
C VAL A 84 0.66 -9.17 11.16
N VAL A 85 -0.16 -8.24 10.66
CA VAL A 85 -1.08 -7.46 11.48
C VAL A 85 -2.29 -8.30 11.88
N LYS A 86 -2.57 -8.39 13.18
CA LYS A 86 -3.79 -9.00 13.71
C LYS A 86 -4.98 -8.10 13.44
N PHE A 87 -5.78 -8.42 12.44
CA PHE A 87 -7.04 -7.73 12.15
C PHE A 87 -8.23 -8.40 12.84
N LYS A 88 -9.26 -7.61 13.16
CA LYS A 88 -10.56 -8.16 13.59
C LYS A 88 -11.19 -8.94 12.44
N ASN A 89 -11.74 -10.12 12.72
CA ASN A 89 -12.43 -10.93 11.72
C ASN A 89 -13.78 -10.29 11.33
N THR A 90 -13.74 -9.40 10.34
CA THR A 90 -14.91 -8.70 9.81
C THR A 90 -14.96 -8.85 8.30
N VAL A 91 -16.16 -8.74 7.70
CA VAL A 91 -16.35 -8.83 6.25
C VAL A 91 -15.41 -7.88 5.51
N LYS A 92 -15.35 -6.61 5.92
CA LYS A 92 -14.48 -5.58 5.32
C LYS A 92 -12.99 -5.90 5.38
N VAL A 93 -12.54 -6.56 6.46
CA VAL A 93 -11.15 -7.03 6.59
C VAL A 93 -10.89 -8.19 5.66
N ARG A 94 -11.82 -9.16 5.57
CA ARG A 94 -11.67 -10.30 4.64
C ARG A 94 -11.67 -9.87 3.19
N GLU A 95 -12.53 -8.93 2.83
CA GLU A 95 -12.56 -8.31 1.48
C GLU A 95 -11.24 -7.62 1.15
N LEU A 96 -10.70 -6.83 2.10
CA LEU A 96 -9.38 -6.21 1.95
C LEU A 96 -8.30 -7.28 1.78
N LEU A 97 -8.17 -8.23 2.70
CA LEU A 97 -7.13 -9.26 2.64
C LEU A 97 -7.22 -10.07 1.35
N SER A 98 -8.43 -10.42 0.91
CA SER A 98 -8.66 -11.08 -0.38
C SER A 98 -8.24 -10.20 -1.56
N ALA A 99 -8.44 -8.89 -1.51
CA ALA A 99 -7.97 -7.96 -2.54
C ALA A 99 -6.44 -7.97 -2.65
N TRP A 100 -5.75 -8.18 -1.54
CA TRP A 100 -4.30 -8.31 -1.45
C TRP A 100 -3.80 -9.75 -1.71
N GLY A 101 -4.68 -10.66 -2.14
CA GLY A 101 -4.36 -12.08 -2.41
C GLY A 101 -3.97 -12.86 -1.15
N ILE A 102 -4.41 -12.42 0.03
CA ILE A 102 -4.15 -13.07 1.31
C ILE A 102 -5.37 -13.93 1.66
N HIS A 103 -5.22 -15.25 1.52
CA HIS A 103 -6.27 -16.22 1.82
C HIS A 103 -5.85 -17.08 3.03
N GLY A 104 -6.54 -16.91 4.15
CA GLY A 104 -6.85 -17.96 5.12
C GLY A 104 -5.74 -18.85 5.73
N THR A 105 -4.55 -18.33 6.08
CA THR A 105 -3.59 -19.10 6.92
C THR A 105 -3.11 -18.38 8.19
N PHE A 106 -3.53 -17.14 8.47
CA PHE A 106 -3.14 -16.40 9.68
C PHE A 106 -4.31 -15.95 10.56
N LEU A 107 -5.54 -16.36 10.21
CA LEU A 107 -6.70 -16.25 11.09
C LEU A 107 -6.82 -17.56 11.88
N THR A 108 -5.80 -17.91 12.65
CA THR A 108 -5.97 -18.92 13.71
C THR A 108 -6.69 -18.23 14.85
N ASP A 109 -7.88 -18.75 15.15
CA ASP A 109 -8.70 -18.42 16.30
C ASP A 109 -7.90 -18.57 17.60
N GLU A 110 -7.93 -17.51 18.42
CA GLU A 110 -7.99 -17.55 19.89
C GLU A 110 -8.56 -16.22 20.41
#